data_AF-A0A444WX36-F1
#
_entry.id   AF-A0A444WX36-F1
#
_cell.length_a   1.000
_cell.length_b   1.000
_cell.length_c   1.000
_cell.angle_alpha   90.00
_cell.angle_beta   90.00
_cell.angle_gamma   90.00
#
_symmetry.space_group_name_H-M   'P 1'
#
loop_
_entity.id
_entity.type
_entity.pdbx_description
1 polymer ?
#
loop_
_entity_poly.entity_id
_entity_poly.type
_entity_poly.pdbx_seq_one_letter_code
_entity_poly.pdbx_strand_id
1 'polypeptide(L)'
;MTWISPLKAFGVRELLSVESMFKSHREACLVIVSKSMDSDTGTQILNPFVKKGFRVTASAPDFKYIFKGTHAESWFQKLKEGNVNPGEVFLGQNLSNLLRLALLYKFGGAYIEADVVVLKIFSKLRNTIGALNLDPRTGEWSRLNNAVLVFDKKHPLLFKFIQEFALTFDGN
;
A
#
# COMPACT_ATOMS: atom_id res chain seq x y z
N MET A 1 1.38 -0.94 4.73
CA MET A 1 0.65 0.32 4.44
C MET A 1 1.57 1.28 3.69
N THR A 2 1.03 2.25 2.97
CA THR A 2 1.79 3.39 2.42
C THR A 2 1.22 4.70 2.95
N TRP A 3 2.09 5.67 3.23
CA TRP A 3 1.69 7.02 3.64
C TRP A 3 2.55 8.06 2.89
N ILE A 4 1.98 8.67 1.85
CA ILE A 4 2.63 9.68 0.99
C ILE A 4 2.02 11.06 1.28
N SER A 5 1.88 11.37 2.56
CA SER A 5 1.33 12.64 3.06
C SER A 5 2.26 13.22 4.13
N PRO A 6 2.15 14.53 4.44
CA PRO A 6 2.89 15.13 5.54
C PRO A 6 2.65 14.41 6.87
N LEU A 7 3.68 14.38 7.73
CA LEU A 7 3.61 13.70 9.03
C LEU A 7 2.45 14.23 9.90
N LYS A 8 2.23 15.55 9.89
CA LYS A 8 1.14 16.22 10.63
C LYS A 8 -0.27 15.74 10.30
N ALA A 9 -0.46 15.09 9.15
CA ALA A 9 -1.75 14.56 8.73
C ALA A 9 -1.96 13.11 9.21
N PHE A 10 -0.92 12.43 9.72
CA PHE A 10 -1.04 11.08 10.26
C PHE A 10 -1.66 11.18 11.65
N GLY A 11 -2.95 10.92 11.74
CA GLY A 11 -3.75 11.26 12.91
C GLY A 11 -4.46 10.07 13.52
N VAL A 12 -5.55 10.38 14.23
CA VAL A 12 -6.36 9.39 14.96
C VAL A 12 -6.91 8.32 14.01
N ARG A 13 -7.32 8.69 12.80
CA ARG A 13 -7.86 7.74 11.80
C ARG A 13 -6.83 6.69 11.43
N GLU A 14 -5.60 7.09 11.14
CA GLU A 14 -4.54 6.18 10.72
C GLU A 14 -4.06 5.32 11.90
N LEU A 15 -4.00 5.90 13.11
CA LEU A 15 -3.71 5.16 14.34
C LEU A 15 -4.77 4.08 14.61
N LEU A 16 -6.06 4.38 14.37
CA LEU A 16 -7.15 3.40 14.47
C LEU A 16 -7.01 2.28 13.44
N SER A 17 -6.53 2.58 12.23
CA SER A 17 -6.23 1.54 11.23
C SER A 17 -5.15 0.59 11.74
N VAL A 18 -4.04 1.13 12.26
CA VAL A 18 -2.94 0.33 12.84
C VAL A 18 -3.43 -0.50 14.03
N GLU A 19 -4.20 0.09 14.94
CA GLU A 19 -4.77 -0.60 16.09
C GLU A 19 -5.70 -1.74 15.68
N SER A 20 -6.64 -1.48 14.76
CA SER A 20 -7.59 -2.49 14.29
C SER A 20 -6.90 -3.67 13.61
N MET A 21 -5.82 -3.41 12.87
CA MET A 21 -4.99 -4.43 12.25
C MET A 21 -4.35 -5.31 13.33
N PHE A 22 -3.67 -4.72 14.33
CA PHE A 22 -3.05 -5.50 15.40
C PHE A 22 -4.07 -6.20 16.33
N LYS A 23 -5.26 -5.64 16.48
CA LYS A 23 -6.37 -6.29 17.20
C LYS A 23 -6.77 -7.60 16.53
N SER A 24 -6.83 -7.61 15.20
CA SER A 24 -7.19 -8.80 14.40
C SER A 24 -6.00 -9.71 14.10
N HIS A 25 -4.78 -9.16 14.07
CA HIS A 25 -3.52 -9.82 13.70
C HIS A 25 -2.39 -9.45 14.66
N ARG A 26 -2.43 -9.99 15.89
CA ARG A 26 -1.47 -9.64 16.95
C ARG A 26 0.00 -9.90 16.57
N GLU A 27 0.24 -10.93 15.79
CA GLU A 27 1.58 -11.35 15.37
C GLU A 27 2.00 -10.76 14.01
N ALA A 28 1.23 -9.86 13.41
CA ALA A 28 1.66 -9.24 12.15
C ALA A 28 2.94 -8.41 12.32
N CYS A 29 3.69 -8.27 11.22
CA CYS A 29 4.72 -7.24 11.08
C CYS A 29 4.16 -6.14 10.18
N LEU A 30 4.01 -4.93 10.72
CA LEU A 30 3.57 -3.78 9.96
C LEU A 30 4.75 -2.92 9.52
N VAL A 31 4.88 -2.74 8.22
CA VAL A 31 5.73 -1.70 7.63
C VAL A 31 4.83 -0.62 7.04
N ILE A 32 5.04 0.62 7.49
CA ILE A 32 4.45 1.83 6.91
C ILE A 32 5.49 2.44 5.97
N VAL A 33 5.29 2.26 4.67
CA VAL A 33 6.20 2.79 3.66
C VAL A 33 5.91 4.28 3.47
N SER A 34 6.80 5.12 3.99
CA SER A 34 6.58 6.56 4.11
C SER A 34 7.85 7.31 4.43
N LYS A 35 8.19 8.31 3.59
CA LYS A 35 9.31 9.21 3.84
C LYS A 35 9.08 10.15 5.03
N SER A 36 7.84 10.56 5.28
CA SER A 36 7.53 11.50 6.37
C SER A 36 7.52 10.82 7.75
N MET A 37 7.08 9.56 7.80
CA MET A 37 7.10 8.74 9.01
C MET A 37 8.47 8.15 9.32
N ASP A 38 9.37 8.02 8.34
CA ASP A 38 10.75 7.57 8.54
C ASP A 38 11.61 8.70 9.15
N SER A 39 11.32 8.99 10.42
CA SER A 39 11.92 10.08 11.21
C SER A 39 11.80 9.77 12.71
N ASP A 40 12.53 10.51 13.55
CA ASP A 40 12.43 10.39 15.01
C ASP A 40 10.99 10.64 15.51
N THR A 41 10.33 11.67 14.97
CA THR A 41 8.94 11.99 15.32
C THR A 41 7.98 10.88 14.88
N GLY A 42 8.16 10.31 13.68
CA GLY A 42 7.37 9.16 13.24
C GLY A 42 7.61 7.92 14.11
N THR A 43 8.84 7.70 14.56
CA THR A 43 9.18 6.65 15.52
C THR A 43 8.47 6.88 16.85
N GLN A 44 8.42 8.11 17.35
CA GLN A 44 7.68 8.47 18.57
C GLN A 44 6.18 8.20 18.44
N ILE A 45 5.57 8.48 17.28
CA ILE A 45 4.16 8.18 16.99
C ILE A 45 3.89 6.66 17.06
N LEU A 46 4.81 5.82 16.59
CA LEU A 46 4.66 4.36 16.56
C LEU A 46 5.10 3.67 17.87
N ASN A 47 5.89 4.35 18.69
CA ASN A 47 6.44 3.83 19.96
C ASN A 47 5.38 3.24 20.92
N PRO A 48 4.16 3.78 21.06
CA PRO A 48 3.13 3.17 21.91
C PRO A 48 2.79 1.73 21.51
N PHE A 49 2.81 1.39 20.22
CA PHE A 49 2.58 0.03 19.74
C PHE A 49 3.78 -0.87 20.03
N VAL A 50 5.00 -0.37 19.79
CA VAL A 50 6.25 -1.10 20.05
C VAL A 50 6.38 -1.43 21.54
N LYS A 51 6.09 -0.48 22.44
CA LYS A 51 6.06 -0.70 23.90
C LYS A 51 5.06 -1.77 24.34
N LYS A 52 4.00 -2.00 23.56
CA LYS A 52 3.01 -3.07 23.78
C LYS A 52 3.41 -4.41 23.14
N GLY A 53 4.60 -4.50 22.54
CA GLY A 53 5.12 -5.72 21.91
C GLY A 53 4.70 -5.91 20.46
N PHE A 54 4.02 -4.94 19.83
CA PHE A 54 3.65 -5.02 18.42
C PHE A 54 4.83 -4.67 17.51
N ARG A 55 4.94 -5.39 16.39
CA ARG A 55 6.01 -5.20 15.40
C ARG A 55 5.58 -4.20 14.35
N VAL A 56 5.90 -2.92 14.56
CA VAL A 56 5.62 -1.84 13.61
C VAL A 56 6.85 -0.97 13.38
N THR A 57 7.08 -0.58 12.12
CA THR A 57 8.09 0.42 11.75
C THR A 57 7.62 1.23 10.55
N ALA A 58 8.18 2.43 10.41
CA ALA A 58 8.12 3.19 9.17
C ALA A 58 9.45 3.07 8.43
N SER A 59 9.42 3.25 7.11
CA SER A 59 10.63 3.32 6.28
C SER A 59 10.36 4.04 4.97
N ALA A 60 11.28 4.89 4.53
CA ALA A 60 11.20 5.59 3.26
C ALA A 60 11.32 4.59 2.09
N PRO A 61 10.49 4.71 1.05
CA PRO A 61 10.60 3.84 -0.12
C PRO A 61 11.88 4.11 -0.91
N ASP A 62 12.72 3.08 -1.08
CA ASP A 62 13.72 3.05 -2.15
C ASP A 62 13.03 2.61 -3.45
N PHE A 63 12.52 3.58 -4.21
CA PHE A 63 11.84 3.32 -5.48
C PHE A 63 12.73 2.60 -6.49
N LYS A 64 14.04 2.87 -6.51
CA LYS A 64 14.98 2.20 -7.41
C LYS A 64 15.03 0.71 -7.09
N TYR A 65 15.18 0.35 -5.81
CA TYR A 65 15.22 -1.04 -5.39
C TYR A 65 13.87 -1.75 -5.55
N ILE A 66 12.77 -1.09 -5.18
CA ILE A 66 11.42 -1.65 -5.20
C ILE A 66 10.96 -1.91 -6.64
N PHE A 67 11.17 -0.96 -7.56
CA PHE A 67 10.71 -1.09 -8.95
C PHE A 67 11.64 -1.92 -9.84
N LYS A 68 12.89 -2.17 -9.41
CA LYS A 68 13.89 -2.91 -10.20
C LYS A 68 13.33 -4.20 -10.80
N GLY A 69 13.50 -4.35 -12.12
CA GLY A 69 13.09 -5.54 -12.86
C GLY A 69 11.58 -5.61 -13.13
N THR A 70 10.89 -4.47 -13.11
CA THR A 70 9.48 -4.32 -13.48
C THR A 70 9.30 -3.12 -14.41
N HIS A 71 8.14 -3.01 -15.08
CA HIS A 71 7.82 -1.84 -15.92
C HIS A 71 7.70 -0.53 -15.12
N ALA A 72 7.51 -0.61 -13.80
CA ALA A 72 7.54 0.57 -12.93
C ALA A 72 8.90 1.28 -12.96
N GLU A 73 10.00 0.56 -13.19
CA GLU A 73 11.35 1.12 -13.22
C GLU A 73 11.51 2.14 -14.35
N SER A 74 11.11 1.75 -15.57
CA SER A 74 11.17 2.63 -16.74
C SER A 74 10.16 3.76 -16.66
N TRP A 75 8.94 3.49 -16.19
CA TRP A 75 7.92 4.53 -15.98
C TRP A 75 8.39 5.59 -14.98
N PHE A 76 8.93 5.17 -13.82
CA PHE A 76 9.40 6.09 -12.79
C PHE A 76 10.64 6.88 -13.24
N GLN A 77 11.51 6.28 -14.05
CA GLN A 77 12.63 6.98 -14.66
C GLN A 77 12.14 8.10 -15.59
N LYS A 78 11.22 7.80 -16.51
CA LYS A 78 10.62 8.81 -17.42
C LYS A 78 9.88 9.90 -16.65
N LEU A 79 9.16 9.55 -15.57
CA LEU A 79 8.49 10.53 -14.72
C LEU A 79 9.49 11.53 -14.10
N LYS A 80 10.62 11.05 -13.56
CA LYS A 80 11.66 11.94 -13.00
C LYS A 80 12.32 12.84 -14.05
N GLU A 81 12.40 12.38 -15.29
CA GLU A 81 12.92 13.14 -16.42
C GLU A 81 11.92 14.17 -16.98
N GLY A 82 10.68 14.18 -16.47
CA GLY A 82 9.61 15.04 -16.98
C GLY A 82 8.96 14.52 -18.27
N ASN A 83 9.24 13.28 -18.66
CA ASN A 83 8.76 12.64 -19.88
C ASN A 83 7.41 11.92 -19.71
N VAL A 84 6.75 12.10 -18.57
CA VAL A 84 5.42 11.55 -18.27
C VAL A 84 4.56 12.70 -17.74
N ASN A 85 3.41 12.93 -18.38
CA ASN A 85 2.40 13.83 -17.85
C ASN A 85 1.78 13.19 -16.60
N PRO A 86 1.84 13.82 -15.41
CA PRO A 86 1.28 13.24 -14.19
C PRO A 86 -0.26 13.18 -14.17
N GLY A 87 -0.93 13.85 -15.12
CA GLY A 87 -2.38 13.93 -15.25
C GLY A 87 -3.03 14.85 -14.20
N GLU A 88 -4.33 14.67 -14.00
CA GLU A 88 -5.13 15.50 -13.10
C GLU A 88 -5.16 14.95 -11.67
N VAL A 89 -5.05 13.63 -11.52
CA VAL A 89 -5.00 12.99 -10.20
C VAL A 89 -3.67 13.31 -9.52
N PHE A 90 -3.74 13.61 -8.23
CA PHE A 90 -2.55 13.94 -7.44
C PHE A 90 -1.46 12.86 -7.60
N LEU A 91 -0.26 13.27 -8.00
CA LEU A 91 0.84 12.35 -8.30
C LEU A 91 1.15 11.39 -7.15
N GLY A 92 1.04 11.84 -5.90
CA GLY A 92 1.24 10.96 -4.73
C GLY A 92 0.26 9.80 -4.67
N GLN A 93 -0.97 9.98 -5.15
CA GLN A 93 -1.98 8.91 -5.22
C GLN A 93 -1.63 7.90 -6.31
N ASN A 94 -1.27 8.36 -7.50
CA ASN A 94 -0.80 7.50 -8.59
C ASN A 94 0.48 6.73 -8.21
N LEU A 95 1.41 7.39 -7.53
CA LEU A 95 2.61 6.75 -7.01
C LEU A 95 2.28 5.70 -5.94
N SER A 96 1.31 5.97 -5.05
CA SER A 96 0.81 5.00 -4.07
C SER A 96 0.15 3.77 -4.72
N ASN A 97 -0.61 3.97 -5.80
CA ASN A 97 -1.21 2.90 -6.60
C ASN A 97 -0.16 1.98 -7.22
N LEU A 98 0.93 2.53 -7.74
CA LEU A 98 2.03 1.73 -8.27
C LEU A 98 2.85 1.07 -7.16
N LEU A 99 3.14 1.82 -6.09
CA LEU A 99 3.99 1.37 -4.99
C LEU A 99 3.41 0.16 -4.27
N ARG A 100 2.10 0.12 -4.01
CA ARG A 100 1.45 -1.04 -3.35
C ARG A 100 1.60 -2.34 -4.15
N LEU A 101 1.49 -2.24 -5.48
CA LEU A 101 1.64 -3.39 -6.38
C LEU A 101 3.09 -3.87 -6.40
N ALA A 102 4.05 -2.95 -6.51
CA ALA A 102 5.46 -3.29 -6.53
C ALA A 102 5.96 -3.88 -5.20
N LEU A 103 5.49 -3.35 -4.06
CA LEU A 103 5.80 -3.90 -2.74
C LEU A 103 5.31 -5.34 -2.61
N LEU A 104 4.06 -5.61 -2.99
CA LEU A 104 3.52 -6.98 -2.97
C LEU A 104 4.26 -7.90 -3.93
N TYR A 105 4.60 -7.42 -5.13
CA TYR A 105 5.36 -8.23 -6.08
C TYR A 105 6.75 -8.60 -5.52
N LYS A 106 7.42 -7.66 -4.84
CA LYS A 106 8.76 -7.84 -4.30
C LYS A 106 8.80 -8.70 -3.04
N PHE A 107 7.85 -8.50 -2.13
CA PHE A 107 7.88 -9.06 -0.78
C PHE A 107 6.76 -10.04 -0.47
N GLY A 108 5.66 -10.02 -1.23
CA GLY A 108 4.43 -10.74 -0.90
C GLY A 108 3.74 -10.16 0.33
N GLY A 109 2.77 -10.91 0.87
CA GLY A 109 2.05 -10.56 2.09
C GLY A 109 0.76 -9.80 1.82
N ALA A 110 0.42 -8.89 2.72
CA ALA A 110 -0.80 -8.08 2.64
C ALA A 110 -0.48 -6.59 2.56
N TYR A 111 -1.11 -5.91 1.62
CA TYR A 111 -1.20 -4.46 1.57
C TYR A 111 -2.57 -4.03 2.06
N ILE A 112 -2.59 -3.03 2.92
CA ILE A 112 -3.77 -2.33 3.40
C ILE A 112 -3.50 -0.83 3.34
N GLU A 113 -4.48 -0.04 2.91
CA GLU A 113 -4.43 1.42 3.02
C GLU A 113 -4.43 1.85 4.50
N ALA A 114 -3.86 3.03 4.76
CA ALA A 114 -3.64 3.52 6.12
C ALA A 114 -4.92 3.98 6.83
N ASP A 115 -6.06 3.99 6.15
CA ASP A 115 -7.38 4.37 6.65
C ASP A 115 -8.38 3.20 6.64
N VAL A 116 -7.91 1.97 6.42
CA VAL A 116 -8.74 0.75 6.46
C VAL A 116 -8.86 0.24 7.90
N VAL A 117 -10.09 0.01 8.37
CA VAL A 117 -10.36 -0.63 9.66
C VAL A 117 -10.53 -2.14 9.48
N VAL A 118 -9.70 -2.94 10.14
CA VAL A 118 -9.74 -4.40 10.08
C VAL A 118 -10.67 -4.95 11.15
N LEU A 119 -11.76 -5.60 10.73
CA LEU A 119 -12.79 -6.14 11.63
C LEU A 119 -12.56 -7.59 12.05
N LYS A 120 -11.92 -8.39 11.19
CA LYS A 120 -11.74 -9.83 11.40
C LYS A 120 -10.40 -10.28 10.84
N ILE A 121 -9.88 -11.39 11.38
CA ILE A 121 -8.69 -12.04 10.86
C ILE A 121 -8.89 -12.47 9.41
N PHE A 122 -7.94 -12.14 8.55
CA PHE A 122 -7.97 -12.51 7.12
C PHE A 122 -6.72 -13.26 6.67
N SER A 123 -5.98 -13.87 7.60
CA SER A 123 -4.71 -14.58 7.32
C SER A 123 -4.85 -15.81 6.41
N LYS A 124 -6.08 -16.30 6.22
CA LYS A 124 -6.40 -17.40 5.30
C LYS A 124 -6.58 -16.97 3.85
N LEU A 125 -6.68 -15.66 3.58
CA LEU A 125 -6.77 -15.15 2.22
C LEU A 125 -5.43 -15.30 1.51
N ARG A 126 -5.46 -15.57 0.20
CA ARG A 126 -4.28 -15.75 -0.64
C ARG A 126 -4.60 -15.35 -2.08
N ASN A 127 -3.75 -14.54 -2.68
CA ASN A 127 -3.91 -14.02 -4.04
C ASN A 127 -5.30 -13.40 -4.25
N THR A 128 -5.69 -12.51 -3.34
CA THR A 128 -7.03 -11.92 -3.20
C THR A 128 -6.98 -10.40 -3.36
N ILE A 129 -8.03 -9.86 -3.99
CA ILE A 129 -8.28 -8.42 -4.17
C ILE A 129 -9.62 -8.09 -3.51
N GLY A 130 -9.70 -6.97 -2.80
CA GLY A 130 -10.96 -6.50 -2.21
C GLY A 130 -11.98 -6.08 -3.28
N ALA A 131 -13.26 -6.34 -3.03
CA ALA A 131 -14.36 -5.74 -3.80
C ALA A 131 -14.78 -4.41 -3.16
N LEU A 132 -15.05 -3.38 -3.97
CA LEU A 132 -15.59 -2.10 -3.51
C LEU A 132 -17.10 -2.18 -3.28
N ASN A 133 -17.81 -2.66 -4.29
CA ASN A 133 -19.27 -2.73 -4.30
C ASN A 133 -19.69 -4.20 -4.27
N LEU A 134 -20.63 -4.52 -3.39
CA LEU A 134 -21.26 -5.82 -3.27
C LEU A 134 -22.77 -5.59 -3.22
N ASP A 135 -23.53 -6.22 -4.10
CA ASP A 135 -24.98 -6.29 -3.97
C ASP A 135 -25.31 -7.23 -2.79
N PRO A 136 -25.95 -6.74 -1.71
CA PRO A 136 -26.22 -7.55 -0.52
C PRO A 136 -27.29 -8.63 -0.75
N ARG A 137 -28.10 -8.51 -1.81
CA ARG A 137 -29.15 -9.46 -2.14
C ARG A 137 -28.64 -10.60 -3.03
N THR A 138 -27.80 -10.29 -4.01
CA THR A 138 -27.28 -11.30 -4.96
C THR A 138 -25.89 -11.83 -4.58
N GLY A 139 -25.11 -11.04 -3.82
CA GLY A 139 -23.70 -11.33 -3.53
C GLY A 139 -22.76 -11.02 -4.70
N GLU A 140 -23.26 -10.41 -5.78
CA GLU A 140 -22.44 -10.02 -6.92
C GLU A 140 -21.64 -8.75 -6.63
N TRP A 141 -20.40 -8.71 -7.11
CA TRP A 141 -19.55 -7.52 -7.05
C TRP A 141 -19.44 -6.88 -8.43
N SER A 142 -19.39 -5.55 -8.47
CA SER A 142 -19.32 -4.79 -9.73
C SER A 142 -18.01 -4.03 -9.93
N ARG A 143 -17.21 -3.88 -8.86
CA ARG A 143 -15.94 -3.15 -8.91
C ARG A 143 -14.95 -3.67 -7.88
N LEU A 144 -13.70 -3.83 -8.30
CA LEU A 144 -12.58 -4.15 -7.42
C LEU A 144 -12.01 -2.88 -6.77
N ASN A 145 -11.43 -3.04 -5.59
CA ASN A 145 -10.69 -2.01 -4.86
C ASN A 145 -9.27 -2.52 -4.56
N ASN A 146 -8.27 -1.65 -4.74
CA ASN A 146 -6.88 -1.93 -4.42
C ASN A 146 -6.47 -1.50 -3.00
N ALA A 147 -7.42 -1.16 -2.12
CA ALA A 147 -7.20 -0.75 -0.74
C ALA A 147 -6.78 -1.91 0.17
N VAL A 148 -7.19 -3.14 -0.17
CA VAL A 148 -6.76 -4.37 0.49
C VAL A 148 -6.38 -5.40 -0.58
N LEU A 149 -5.15 -5.86 -0.53
CA LEU A 149 -4.57 -6.80 -1.49
C LEU A 149 -3.73 -7.83 -0.73
N VAL A 150 -3.89 -9.12 -1.01
CA VAL A 150 -3.09 -10.19 -0.40
C VAL A 150 -2.52 -11.06 -1.50
N PHE A 151 -1.20 -11.13 -1.62
CA PHE A 151 -0.57 -11.86 -2.71
C PHE A 151 0.73 -12.54 -2.29
N ASP A 152 0.99 -13.68 -2.93
CA ASP A 152 2.29 -14.31 -2.87
C ASP A 152 3.35 -13.43 -3.54
N LYS A 153 4.58 -13.53 -3.03
CA LYS A 153 5.74 -12.87 -3.64
C LYS A 153 5.90 -13.31 -5.11
N LYS A 154 6.21 -12.35 -5.99
CA LYS A 154 6.37 -12.52 -7.44
C LYS A 154 5.14 -13.05 -8.18
N HIS A 155 3.93 -12.86 -7.65
CA HIS A 155 2.72 -13.33 -8.32
C HIS A 155 2.59 -12.71 -9.74
N PRO A 156 2.36 -13.52 -10.82
CA PRO A 156 2.34 -13.02 -12.20
C PRO A 156 1.29 -11.94 -12.46
N LEU A 157 0.13 -12.03 -11.80
CA LEU A 157 -0.93 -11.02 -11.92
C LEU A 157 -0.47 -9.63 -11.46
N LEU A 158 0.32 -9.54 -10.38
CA LEU A 158 0.86 -8.25 -9.94
C LEU A 158 1.85 -7.68 -10.96
N PHE A 159 2.68 -8.55 -11.57
CA PHE A 159 3.57 -8.12 -12.64
C PHE A 159 2.80 -7.53 -13.83
N LYS A 160 1.66 -8.14 -14.18
CA LYS A 160 0.76 -7.65 -15.23
C LYS A 160 0.08 -6.34 -14.84
N PHE A 161 -0.34 -6.16 -13.60
CA PHE A 161 -0.88 -4.86 -13.15
C PHE A 161 0.16 -3.75 -13.17
N ILE A 162 1.40 -4.04 -12.78
CA ILE A 162 2.51 -3.07 -12.86
C ILE A 162 2.81 -2.73 -14.32
N GLN A 163 2.80 -3.75 -15.20
CA GLN A 163 2.96 -3.57 -16.64
C GLN A 163 1.86 -2.67 -17.21
N GLU A 164 0.59 -2.99 -16.92
CA GLU A 164 -0.56 -2.22 -17.39
C GLU A 164 -0.46 -0.77 -16.95
N PHE A 165 -0.29 -0.53 -15.64
CA PHE A 165 -0.12 0.82 -15.10
C PHE A 165 0.98 1.59 -15.85
N ALA A 166 2.16 1.00 -16.03
CA ALA A 166 3.29 1.68 -16.65
C ALA A 166 3.11 1.98 -18.14
N LEU A 167 2.38 1.14 -18.87
CA LEU A 167 2.21 1.26 -20.32
C LEU A 167 1.02 2.14 -20.70
N THR A 168 -0.01 2.19 -19.87
CA THR A 168 -1.27 2.90 -20.17
C THR A 168 -1.51 4.10 -19.25
N PHE A 169 -0.51 4.50 -18.44
CA PHE A 169 -0.63 5.65 -17.54
C PHE A 169 -1.00 6.93 -18.29
N ASP A 170 -2.15 7.51 -17.95
CA ASP A 170 -2.62 8.82 -18.42
C ASP A 170 -2.79 9.83 -17.27
N GLY A 171 -2.65 9.36 -16.02
CA GLY A 171 -2.75 10.16 -14.81
C GLY A 171 -4.18 10.49 -14.36
N ASN A 172 -5.17 9.72 -14.83
CA ASN A 172 -6.58 9.80 -14.41
C ASN A 172 -7.03 8.62 -13.55
#